data_AF-C7QAH6-F1
#
_entry.id   AF-C7QAH6-F1
#
_cell.length_a   1.000
_cell.length_b   1.000
_cell.length_c   1.000
_cell.angle_alpha   90.00
_cell.angle_beta   90.00
_cell.angle_gamma   90.00
#
_symmetry.space_group_name_H-M   'P 1'
#
loop_
_entity.id
_entity.type
_entity.pdbx_description
1 polymer ?
#
loop_
_entity_poly.entity_id
_entity_poly.type
_entity_poly.pdbx_seq_one_letter_code
_entity_poly.pdbx_strand_id
1 'polypeptide(L)'
;MFDLRKLIPIHRTASRSTPEDVVREAEAVVHRCWLDQLTERRREMEAALRRAADRCDAAQHSLTAAQRSGDPRMIAVSQRDLEKALEAARKTLLAWERTCRALSSEADLL
;
A
#
# COMPACT_ATOMS: atom_id res chain seq x y z
N MET A 1 -5.25 -20.80 55.70
CA MET A 1 -4.39 -19.65 56.01
C MET A 1 -3.04 -19.93 55.35
N PHE A 2 -2.82 -19.44 54.12
CA PHE A 2 -1.63 -19.72 53.31
C PHE A 2 -0.74 -18.49 53.29
N ASP A 3 0.51 -18.65 53.72
CA ASP A 3 1.53 -17.60 53.74
C ASP A 3 2.09 -17.42 52.31
N LEU A 4 1.65 -16.34 51.65
CA LEU A 4 2.04 -15.95 50.28
C LEU A 4 3.50 -15.45 50.17
N ARG A 5 4.30 -15.51 51.24
CA ARG A 5 5.69 -15.02 51.24
C ARG A 5 6.74 -16.01 50.72
N LYS A 6 6.36 -17.22 50.29
CA LYS A 6 7.31 -18.29 49.94
C LYS A 6 7.33 -18.75 48.47
N LEU A 7 6.56 -18.13 47.58
CA LEU A 7 6.54 -18.50 46.16
C LEU A 7 6.68 -17.26 45.30
N ILE A 8 7.92 -16.81 45.14
CA ILE A 8 8.55 -16.30 43.91
C ILE A 8 9.97 -15.92 44.34
N PRO A 9 11.01 -16.66 43.91
CA PRO A 9 12.36 -16.13 43.96
C PRO A 9 12.34 -14.89 43.08
N ILE A 10 12.54 -13.72 43.70
CA ILE A 10 12.77 -12.48 42.98
C ILE A 10 14.15 -12.60 42.34
N HIS A 11 14.23 -13.31 41.21
CA HIS A 11 15.24 -13.00 40.21
C HIS A 11 14.79 -11.73 39.51
N ARG A 12 14.93 -10.61 40.23
CA ARG A 12 15.14 -9.29 39.64
C ARG A 12 16.48 -9.35 38.92
N THR A 13 16.50 -9.87 37.70
CA THR A 13 17.32 -9.26 36.66
C THR A 13 16.54 -8.05 36.16
N ALA A 14 16.43 -7.04 37.03
CA ALA A 14 16.04 -5.72 36.59
C ALA A 14 17.21 -5.21 35.75
N SER A 15 17.19 -5.51 34.46
CA SER A 15 17.90 -4.69 33.49
C SER A 15 17.35 -3.29 33.72
N ARG A 16 18.16 -2.41 34.32
CA ARG A 16 17.82 -1.00 34.49
C ARG A 16 17.88 -0.38 33.10
N SER A 17 16.82 -0.55 32.32
CA SER A 17 16.60 0.24 31.11
C SER A 17 16.61 1.70 31.57
N THR A 18 17.54 2.50 31.07
CA THR A 18 17.47 3.94 31.31
C THR A 18 16.22 4.47 30.62
N PRO A 19 15.68 5.63 31.03
CA PRO A 19 14.61 6.28 30.27
C PRO A 19 14.96 6.44 28.78
N GLU A 20 16.24 6.58 28.44
CA GLU A 20 16.72 6.64 27.05
C GLU A 20 16.56 5.31 26.32
N ASP A 21 16.77 4.18 26.99
CA ASP A 21 16.55 2.85 26.41
C ASP A 21 15.07 2.63 26.08
N VAL A 22 14.17 3.08 26.97
CA VAL A 22 12.71 2.99 26.76
C VAL A 22 12.27 3.88 25.60
N VAL A 23 12.82 5.11 25.51
CA VAL A 23 12.55 6.01 24.38
C VAL A 23 13.04 5.40 23.08
N ARG A 24 14.26 4.85 23.06
CA ARG A 24 14.83 4.20 21.87
C ARG A 24 14.03 2.97 21.44
N GLU A 25 13.53 2.17 22.39
CA GLU A 25 12.66 1.03 22.08
C GLU A 25 11.32 1.49 21.50
N ALA A 26 10.72 2.54 22.07
CA ALA A 26 9.49 3.13 21.55
C ALA A 26 9.68 3.69 20.13
N GLU A 27 10.77 4.41 19.87
CA GLU A 27 11.15 4.91 18.54
C GLU A 27 11.31 3.74 17.55
N ALA A 28 11.99 2.66 17.95
CA ALA A 28 12.17 1.49 17.10
C ALA A 28 10.84 0.79 16.77
N VAL A 29 9.90 0.72 17.73
CA VAL A 29 8.56 0.17 17.51
C VAL A 29 7.76 1.07 16.56
N VAL A 30 7.74 2.38 16.78
CA VAL A 30 7.05 3.35 15.90
C VAL A 30 7.61 3.28 14.49
N HIS A 31 8.94 3.27 14.35
CA HIS A 31 9.60 3.17 13.05
C HIS A 31 9.20 1.89 12.30
N ARG A 32 9.22 0.73 12.96
CA ARG A 32 8.79 -0.54 12.35
C ARG A 32 7.32 -0.50 11.93
N CYS A 33 6.43 -0.05 12.81
CA CYS A 33 5.00 0.06 12.48
C CYS A 33 4.75 1.00 11.31
N TRP A 34 5.52 2.08 11.19
CA TRP A 34 5.43 2.98 10.06
C TRP A 34 5.86 2.29 8.76
N LEU A 35 7.05 1.67 8.74
CA LEU A 35 7.55 0.94 7.57
C LEU A 35 6.59 -0.16 7.08
N ASP A 36 5.93 -0.86 7.99
CA ASP A 36 4.92 -1.86 7.65
C ASP A 36 3.71 -1.23 6.94
N GLN A 37 3.20 -0.10 7.45
CA GLN A 37 2.10 0.64 6.82
C GLN A 37 2.49 1.18 5.44
N LEU A 38 3.69 1.74 5.30
CA LEU A 38 4.21 2.23 4.01
C LEU A 38 4.31 1.10 2.99
N THR A 39 4.79 -0.07 3.42
CA THR A 39 4.90 -1.26 2.57
C THR A 39 3.54 -1.77 2.11
N GLU A 40 2.57 -1.83 3.02
CA GLU A 40 1.21 -2.26 2.69
C GLU A 40 0.55 -1.29 1.71
N ARG A 41 0.69 0.02 1.96
CA ARG A 41 0.16 1.04 1.05
C ARG A 41 0.76 0.96 -0.35
N ARG A 42 2.07 0.68 -0.46
CA ARG A 42 2.72 0.43 -1.74
C ARG A 42 2.09 -0.76 -2.47
N ARG A 43 1.88 -1.88 -1.78
CA ARG A 43 1.25 -3.09 -2.36
C ARG A 43 -0.16 -2.83 -2.87
N GLU A 44 -0.98 -2.11 -2.10
CA GLU A 44 -2.34 -1.74 -2.51
C GLU A 44 -2.34 -0.93 -3.80
N MET A 45 -1.43 0.04 -3.92
CA MET A 45 -1.32 0.90 -5.10
C MET A 45 -0.76 0.14 -6.31
N GLU A 46 0.21 -0.75 -6.13
CA GLU A 46 0.68 -1.66 -7.18
C GLU A 46 -0.45 -2.56 -7.70
N ALA A 47 -1.29 -3.10 -6.80
CA ALA A 47 -2.46 -3.87 -7.20
C ALA A 47 -3.49 -3.01 -7.95
N ALA A 48 -3.67 -1.74 -7.56
CA ALA A 48 -4.53 -0.81 -8.28
C ALA A 48 -4.02 -0.52 -9.70
N LEU A 49 -2.70 -0.33 -9.86
CA LEU A 49 -2.06 -0.16 -11.16
C LEU A 49 -2.24 -1.38 -12.08
N ARG A 50 -2.02 -2.59 -11.56
CA ARG A 50 -2.25 -3.83 -12.33
C ARG A 50 -3.69 -3.93 -12.80
N ARG A 51 -4.66 -3.71 -11.91
CA ARG A 51 -6.09 -3.68 -12.29
C ARG A 51 -6.42 -2.61 -13.33
N ALA A 52 -5.74 -1.47 -13.29
CA ALA A 52 -5.95 -0.43 -14.30
C ALA A 52 -5.37 -0.83 -15.66
N ALA A 53 -4.19 -1.46 -15.69
CA ALA A 53 -3.61 -2.02 -16.90
C ALA A 53 -4.52 -3.10 -17.51
N ASP A 54 -4.99 -4.06 -16.70
CA ASP A 54 -5.90 -5.13 -17.15
C ASP A 54 -7.18 -4.57 -17.80
N ARG A 55 -7.72 -3.47 -17.25
CA ARG A 55 -8.91 -2.79 -17.82
C ARG A 55 -8.60 -2.11 -19.15
N CYS A 56 -7.45 -1.45 -19.27
CA CYS A 56 -7.01 -0.86 -20.54
C CYS A 56 -6.87 -1.94 -21.61
N ASP A 57 -6.24 -3.06 -21.28
CA ASP A 57 -6.08 -4.20 -22.19
C ASP A 57 -7.45 -4.75 -22.60
N ALA A 58 -8.36 -4.99 -21.65
CA ALA A 58 -9.71 -5.46 -21.94
C ALA A 58 -10.49 -4.49 -22.85
N ALA A 59 -10.38 -3.17 -22.61
CA ALA A 59 -11.01 -2.16 -23.44
C ALA A 59 -10.40 -2.11 -24.86
N GLN A 60 -9.09 -2.28 -24.99
CA GLN A 60 -8.40 -2.36 -26.28
C GLN A 60 -8.83 -3.60 -27.08
N HIS A 61 -8.95 -4.77 -26.42
CA HIS A 61 -9.47 -5.98 -27.05
C HIS A 61 -10.92 -5.79 -27.52
N SER A 62 -11.74 -5.13 -26.71
CA SER A 62 -13.14 -4.82 -27.05
C SER A 62 -13.24 -3.88 -28.25
N LEU A 63 -12.42 -2.83 -28.30
CA LEU A 63 -12.35 -1.93 -29.46
C LEU A 63 -11.88 -2.66 -30.72
N THR A 64 -10.88 -3.52 -30.61
CA THR A 64 -10.40 -4.34 -31.74
C THR A 64 -11.50 -5.27 -32.26
N ALA A 65 -12.28 -5.89 -31.37
CA ALA A 65 -13.42 -6.72 -31.75
C ALA A 65 -14.53 -5.89 -32.43
N ALA A 66 -14.84 -4.71 -31.89
CA ALA A 66 -15.81 -3.80 -32.49
C ALA A 66 -15.39 -3.34 -33.90
N GLN A 67 -14.11 -3.02 -34.10
CA GLN A 67 -13.56 -2.67 -35.41
C GLN A 67 -13.72 -3.80 -36.43
N ARG A 68 -13.53 -5.06 -36.02
CA ARG A 68 -13.73 -6.23 -36.89
C ARG A 68 -15.20 -6.44 -37.28
N SER A 69 -16.14 -6.08 -36.40
CA SER A 69 -17.57 -6.18 -36.70
C SER A 69 -18.05 -5.16 -37.75
N GLY A 70 -17.33 -4.04 -37.89
CA GLY A 70 -17.73 -2.93 -38.75
C GLY A 70 -18.90 -2.09 -38.24
N ASP A 71 -19.49 -2.38 -37.08
CA ASP A 71 -20.59 -1.59 -36.51
C ASP A 71 -20.08 -0.25 -35.96
N PRO A 72 -20.45 0.90 -36.57
CA PRO A 72 -19.97 2.21 -36.14
C PRO A 72 -20.38 2.56 -34.71
N ARG A 73 -21.54 2.07 -34.23
CA ARG A 73 -22.03 2.33 -32.88
C ARG A 73 -21.19 1.57 -31.86
N MET A 74 -20.91 0.30 -32.10
CA MET A 74 -20.06 -0.49 -31.20
C MET A 74 -18.62 0.05 -31.15
N ILE A 75 -18.10 0.51 -32.30
CA ILE A 75 -16.77 1.15 -32.36
C ILE A 75 -16.75 2.41 -31.48
N ALA A 76 -17.73 3.29 -31.63
CA ALA A 76 -17.82 4.53 -30.84
C ALA A 76 -17.95 4.27 -29.33
N VAL A 77 -18.76 3.27 -28.93
CA VAL A 77 -18.91 2.87 -27.52
C VAL A 77 -17.58 2.31 -26.98
N SER A 78 -16.97 1.36 -27.69
CA SER A 78 -15.71 0.73 -27.25
C SER A 78 -14.55 1.72 -27.18
N GLN A 79 -14.52 2.71 -28.08
CA GLN A 79 -13.54 3.79 -28.05
C GLN A 79 -13.71 4.65 -26.79
N ARG A 80 -14.95 5.06 -26.48
CA ARG A 80 -15.22 5.82 -25.26
C ARG A 80 -14.85 5.04 -24.00
N ASP A 81 -15.07 3.73 -23.99
CA ASP A 81 -14.70 2.89 -22.85
C ASP A 81 -13.19 2.76 -22.70
N LEU A 82 -12.44 2.68 -23.80
CA LEU A 82 -10.97 2.75 -23.79
C LEU A 82 -10.47 4.09 -23.26
N GLU A 83 -11.05 5.21 -23.71
CA GLU A 83 -10.71 6.55 -23.22
C GLU A 83 -10.92 6.67 -21.70
N LYS A 84 -12.04 6.17 -21.18
CA LYS A 84 -12.31 6.14 -19.74
C LYS A 84 -11.31 5.26 -18.98
N ALA A 85 -10.97 4.09 -19.53
CA ALA A 85 -9.99 3.19 -18.92
C ALA A 85 -8.61 3.86 -18.83
N LEU A 86 -8.16 4.50 -19.91
CA LEU A 86 -6.89 5.24 -19.95
C LEU A 86 -6.88 6.42 -18.98
N GLU A 87 -7.97 7.18 -18.87
CA GLU A 87 -8.07 8.27 -17.91
C GLU A 87 -7.98 7.76 -16.46
N ALA A 88 -8.67 6.66 -16.15
CA ALA A 88 -8.62 6.03 -14.84
C ALA A 88 -7.21 5.49 -14.51
N ALA A 89 -6.54 4.86 -15.50
CA ALA A 89 -5.17 4.39 -15.36
C ALA A 89 -4.19 5.55 -15.10
N ARG A 90 -4.32 6.66 -15.85
CA ARG A 90 -3.52 7.86 -15.63
C ARG A 90 -3.70 8.45 -14.23
N LYS A 91 -4.94 8.54 -13.74
CA LYS A 91 -5.22 9.00 -12.37
C LYS A 91 -4.59 8.09 -11.32
N THR A 92 -4.67 6.78 -11.53
CA THR A 92 -4.09 5.77 -10.64
C THR A 92 -2.56 5.86 -10.61
N LEU A 93 -1.92 6.03 -11.77
CA LEU A 93 -0.47 6.22 -11.87
C LEU A 93 0.00 7.49 -11.15
N LEU A 94 -0.66 8.62 -11.36
CA LEU A 94 -0.33 9.86 -10.66
C LEU A 94 -0.50 9.73 -9.14
N ALA A 95 -1.54 9.00 -8.69
CA ALA A 95 -1.74 8.72 -7.27
C ALA A 95 -0.62 7.82 -6.69
N TRP A 96 -0.21 6.80 -7.44
CA TRP A 96 0.92 5.94 -7.08
C TRP A 96 2.23 6.73 -6.99
N GLU A 97 2.55 7.56 -7.99
CA GLU A 97 3.76 8.39 -7.98
C GLU A 97 3.82 9.35 -6.79
N ARG A 98 2.69 10.01 -6.48
CA ARG A 98 2.59 10.90 -5.30
C ARG A 98 2.80 10.12 -4.01
N THR A 99 2.20 8.93 -3.92
CA THR A 99 2.37 8.05 -2.77
C THR A 99 3.84 7.66 -2.64
N CYS A 100 4.47 7.14 -3.70
CA CYS A 100 5.89 6.78 -3.69
C CYS A 100 6.79 7.94 -3.24
N ARG A 101 6.54 9.18 -3.71
CA ARG A 101 7.30 10.35 -3.25
C ARG A 101 7.08 10.64 -1.77
N ALA A 102 5.84 10.57 -1.28
CA ALA A 102 5.52 10.75 0.14
C ALA A 102 6.19 9.67 1.01
N LEU A 103 6.09 8.40 0.60
CA LEU A 103 6.72 7.27 1.28
C LEU A 103 8.24 7.43 1.34
N SER A 104 8.89 7.85 0.24
CA SER A 104 10.32 8.13 0.22
C SER A 104 10.69 9.29 1.14
N SER A 105 9.94 10.40 1.12
CA SER A 105 10.23 11.53 2.01
C SER A 105 10.04 11.19 3.48
N GLU A 106 9.08 10.33 3.81
CA GLU A 106 8.88 9.87 5.18
C GLU A 106 9.98 8.91 5.60
N ALA A 107 10.43 8.02 4.71
CA ALA A 107 11.57 7.13 4.98
C ALA A 107 12.89 7.89 5.16
N ASP A 108 13.09 9.03 4.47
CA ASP A 108 14.26 9.88 4.64
C ASP A 108 14.28 10.64 5.99
N LEU A 109 13.12 10.74 6.66
CA LEU A 109 12.96 11.43 7.95
C LEU A 109 13.04 10.48 9.16
N LEU A 110 12.99 9.17 8.91
CA LEU A 110 13.05 8.10 9.92
C LEU A 110 14.47 7.57 10.07
#